data_AF-A0A438IT10-F1
#
_entry.id   AF-A0A438IT10-F1
#
_cell.length_a   1.000
_cell.length_b   1.000
_cell.length_c   1.000
_cell.angle_alpha   90.00
_cell.angle_beta   90.00
_cell.angle_gamma   90.00
#
_symmetry.space_group_name_H-M   'P 1'
#
loop_
_entity.id
_entity.type
_entity.pdbx_description
1 polymer ?
#
loop_
_entity_poly.entity_id
_entity_poly.type
_entity_poly.pdbx_seq_one_letter_code
_entity_poly.pdbx_strand_id
1 'polypeptide(L)'
;MVGRTIEYKTTREIWGALNKVYQSPSIATMLGLNSQLQRIKKEGITISEYLARIKEVFDKYSAMGEPLSYRDKLMYTLNGLTEEYDGFVTSIYNRSNKPSF
;
A
#
# COMPACT_ATOMS: atom_id res chain seq x y z
N MET A 1 -43.84 7.51 8.57
CA MET A 1 -42.45 6.98 8.68
C MET A 1 -41.55 8.05 8.09
N VAL A 2 -41.00 8.95 8.92
CA VAL A 2 -40.29 10.16 8.46
C VAL A 2 -38.86 9.79 8.09
N GLY A 3 -38.51 9.89 6.80
CA GLY A 3 -37.16 9.69 6.30
C GLY A 3 -36.24 10.77 6.86
N ARG A 4 -35.22 10.36 7.61
CA ARG A 4 -34.19 11.28 8.12
C ARG A 4 -33.29 11.68 6.94
N THR A 5 -33.59 12.79 6.30
CA THR A 5 -32.64 13.51 5.46
C THR A 5 -31.54 14.04 6.39
N ILE A 6 -30.32 13.54 6.22
CA ILE A 6 -29.15 14.06 6.92
C ILE A 6 -28.91 15.47 6.37
N GLU A 7 -29.34 16.49 7.12
CA GLU A 7 -29.08 17.89 6.79
C GLU A 7 -27.62 18.24 7.13
N TYR A 8 -26.75 18.26 6.12
CA TYR A 8 -25.42 18.86 6.25
C TYR A 8 -25.57 20.39 6.20
N LYS A 9 -25.28 21.08 7.32
CA LYS A 9 -25.64 22.50 7.52
C LYS A 9 -24.62 23.49 6.97
N THR A 10 -23.47 23.01 6.51
CA THR A 10 -22.44 23.87 5.90
C THR A 10 -21.88 23.27 4.61
N THR A 11 -21.57 24.15 3.65
CA THR A 11 -20.88 23.79 2.39
C THR A 11 -19.59 23.00 2.65
N ARG A 12 -18.92 23.26 3.77
CA ARG A 12 -17.71 22.54 4.20
C ARG A 12 -17.97 21.08 4.57
N GLU A 13 -19.09 20.78 5.23
CA GLU A 13 -19.48 19.41 5.57
C GLU A 13 -19.91 18.62 4.34
N ILE A 14 -20.68 19.26 3.45
CA ILE A 14 -21.08 18.68 2.15
C ILE A 14 -19.83 18.39 1.31
N TRP A 15 -18.92 19.35 1.19
CA TRP A 15 -17.67 19.18 0.46
C TRP A 15 -16.77 18.12 1.09
N GLY A 16 -16.69 18.07 2.42
CA GLY A 16 -15.94 17.02 3.15
C GLY A 16 -16.52 15.63 2.93
N ALA A 17 -17.84 15.48 2.98
CA ALA A 17 -18.52 14.21 2.71
C ALA A 17 -18.37 13.79 1.24
N LEU A 18 -18.50 14.73 0.31
CA LEU A 18 -18.30 14.50 -1.12
C LEU A 18 -16.85 14.08 -1.41
N ASN A 19 -15.86 14.80 -0.87
CA ASN A 19 -14.46 14.41 -0.99
C ASN A 19 -14.26 13.01 -0.43
N LYS A 20 -14.83 12.68 0.74
CA LYS A 20 -14.67 11.36 1.35
C LYS A 20 -15.28 10.23 0.50
N VAL A 21 -16.41 10.47 -0.14
CA VAL A 21 -17.08 9.52 -1.05
C VAL A 21 -16.30 9.35 -2.36
N TYR A 22 -15.74 10.44 -2.91
CA TYR A 22 -14.97 10.42 -4.15
C TYR A 22 -13.48 10.06 -3.96
N GLN A 23 -12.95 10.13 -2.74
CA GLN A 23 -11.56 9.79 -2.40
C GLN A 23 -11.37 8.34 -1.98
N SER A 24 -12.46 7.61 -1.70
CA SER A 24 -12.35 6.19 -1.35
C SER A 24 -11.88 5.41 -2.58
N PRO A 25 -10.72 4.73 -2.53
CA PRO A 25 -10.22 3.98 -3.67
C PRO A 25 -11.20 2.86 -4.03
N SER A 26 -11.51 2.72 -5.32
CA SER A 26 -12.37 1.62 -5.78
C SER A 26 -11.69 0.27 -5.53
N ILE A 27 -12.49 -0.79 -5.35
CA ILE A 27 -11.97 -2.16 -5.25
C ILE A 27 -11.09 -2.51 -6.46
N ALA A 28 -11.48 -2.05 -7.66
CA ALA A 28 -10.69 -2.25 -8.88
C ALA A 28 -9.30 -1.59 -8.79
N THR A 29 -9.21 -0.40 -8.20
CA THR A 29 -7.94 0.30 -7.97
C THR A 29 -7.03 -0.49 -7.03
N MET A 30 -7.58 -0.99 -5.91
CA MET A 30 -6.82 -1.82 -4.96
C MET A 30 -6.35 -3.13 -5.60
N LEU A 31 -7.21 -3.82 -6.34
CA LEU A 31 -6.84 -5.04 -7.07
C LEU A 31 -5.74 -4.78 -8.11
N GLY A 32 -5.79 -3.64 -8.79
CA GLY A 32 -4.77 -3.20 -9.74
C GLY A 32 -3.41 -2.94 -9.07
N LEU A 33 -3.39 -2.30 -7.90
CA LEU A 33 -2.16 -2.09 -7.13
C LEU A 33 -1.58 -3.40 -6.56
N ASN A 34 -2.43 -4.29 -6.06
CA ASN A 34 -2.02 -5.64 -5.63
C ASN A 34 -1.39 -6.44 -6.77
N SER A 35 -2.02 -6.39 -7.96
CA SER A 35 -1.48 -7.03 -9.16
C SER A 35 -0.13 -6.42 -9.57
N GLN A 36 0.05 -5.11 -9.42
CA GLN A 36 1.34 -4.44 -9.67
C GLN A 36 2.42 -4.93 -8.70
N LEU A 37 2.13 -4.99 -7.38
CA LEU A 37 3.07 -5.47 -6.38
C LEU A 37 3.55 -6.90 -6.67
N GLN A 38 2.65 -7.78 -7.10
CA GLN A 38 3.01 -9.17 -7.43
C GLN A 38 3.92 -9.31 -8.66
N ARG A 39 3.83 -8.35 -9.60
CA ARG A 39 4.62 -8.34 -10.84
C ARG A 39 5.99 -7.70 -10.67
N ILE A 40 6.20 -6.87 -9.65
CA ILE A 40 7.49 -6.24 -9.40
C ILE A 40 8.43 -7.31 -8.85
N LYS A 41 9.48 -7.61 -9.63
CA LYS A 41 10.57 -8.51 -9.28
C LYS A 41 11.89 -7.77 -9.45
N LYS A 42 12.91 -8.13 -8.67
CA LYS A 42 14.28 -7.60 -8.82
C LYS A 42 14.99 -8.13 -10.07
N GLU A 43 14.43 -9.13 -10.74
CA GLU A 43 15.00 -9.76 -11.93
C GLU A 43 15.32 -8.73 -13.04
N GLY A 44 16.55 -8.78 -13.55
CA GLY A 44 17.02 -7.91 -14.63
C GLY A 44 17.18 -6.43 -14.26
N ILE A 45 17.02 -6.04 -12.99
CA ILE A 45 17.20 -4.67 -12.50
C ILE A 45 18.11 -4.62 -11.27
N THR A 46 18.62 -3.44 -10.94
CA THR A 46 19.38 -3.23 -9.70
C THR A 46 18.47 -3.27 -8.48
N ILE A 47 19.05 -3.56 -7.30
CA ILE A 47 18.30 -3.55 -6.04
C ILE A 47 17.70 -2.16 -5.74
N SER A 48 18.39 -1.08 -6.10
CA SER A 48 17.91 0.29 -5.92
C SER A 48 16.68 0.58 -6.79
N GLU A 49 16.70 0.17 -8.05
CA GLU A 49 15.56 0.33 -8.96
C GLU A 49 14.36 -0.50 -8.49
N TYR A 50 14.60 -1.73 -8.04
CA TYR A 50 13.56 -2.58 -7.46
C TYR A 50 12.88 -1.90 -6.25
N LEU A 51 13.68 -1.42 -5.29
CA LEU A 51 13.18 -0.76 -4.08
C LEU A 51 12.44 0.55 -4.42
N ALA A 52 12.89 1.30 -5.43
CA ALA A 52 12.21 2.50 -5.89
C ALA A 52 10.82 2.17 -6.47
N ARG A 53 10.74 1.15 -7.34
CA ARG A 53 9.46 0.72 -7.96
C ARG A 53 8.45 0.23 -6.93
N ILE A 54 8.88 -0.59 -5.96
CA ILE A 54 7.95 -1.09 -4.96
C ILE A 54 7.49 0.01 -4.00
N LYS A 55 8.40 0.94 -3.64
CA LYS A 55 8.07 2.12 -2.83
C LYS A 55 7.02 3.00 -3.52
N GLU A 56 7.12 3.21 -4.83
CA GLU A 56 6.14 3.99 -5.58
C GLU A 56 4.72 3.43 -5.42
N VAL A 57 4.57 2.10 -5.40
CA VAL A 57 3.27 1.46 -5.18
C VAL A 57 2.81 1.61 -3.72
N PHE A 58 3.72 1.54 -2.74
CA PHE A 58 3.40 1.82 -1.34
C PHE A 58 2.98 3.28 -1.10
N ASP A 59 3.57 4.21 -1.82
CA ASP A 59 3.19 5.63 -1.78
C ASP A 59 1.79 5.83 -2.38
N LYS A 60 1.43 5.09 -3.44
CA LYS A 60 0.06 5.09 -4.00
C LYS A 60 -0.98 4.61 -2.98
N TYR A 61 -0.71 3.53 -2.26
CA TYR A 61 -1.56 3.06 -1.15
C TYR A 61 -1.75 4.14 -0.08
N SER A 62 -0.65 4.81 0.30
CA SER A 62 -0.67 5.88 1.31
C SER A 62 -1.46 7.10 0.82
N ALA A 63 -1.32 7.47 -0.45
CA ALA A 63 -2.05 8.58 -1.06
C ALA A 63 -3.58 8.32 -1.17
N MET A 64 -3.99 7.06 -1.24
CA MET A 64 -5.40 6.65 -1.22
C MET A 64 -6.01 6.57 0.18
N GLY A 65 -5.22 6.85 1.23
CA GLY A 65 -5.67 6.73 2.62
C GLY A 65 -5.67 5.30 3.15
N GLU A 66 -5.13 4.34 2.40
CA GLU A 66 -5.04 2.92 2.74
C GLU A 66 -3.56 2.48 2.81
N PRO A 67 -2.73 3.05 3.72
CA PRO A 67 -1.33 2.72 3.80
C PRO A 67 -1.13 1.26 4.23
N LEU A 68 -0.28 0.53 3.49
CA LEU A 68 0.09 -0.84 3.86
C LEU A 68 0.80 -0.89 5.22
N SER A 69 0.55 -1.95 5.99
CA SER A 69 1.24 -2.17 7.24
C SER A 69 2.73 -2.42 7.01
N TYR A 70 3.56 -2.22 8.05
CA TYR A 70 4.99 -2.54 7.97
C TYR A 70 5.22 -4.00 7.56
N ARG A 71 4.40 -4.92 8.11
CA ARG A 71 4.48 -6.34 7.79
C ARG A 71 4.18 -6.61 6.32
N ASP A 72 3.14 -5.98 5.76
CA ASP A 72 2.78 -6.16 4.36
C ASP A 72 3.87 -5.60 3.44
N LYS A 73 4.37 -4.40 3.73
CA LYS A 73 5.49 -3.80 2.99
C LYS A 73 6.70 -4.72 2.99
N LEU A 74 7.04 -5.31 4.13
CA LEU A 74 8.14 -6.27 4.26
C LEU A 74 7.87 -7.52 3.41
N MET A 75 6.70 -8.14 3.54
CA MET A 75 6.33 -9.34 2.78
C MET A 75 6.40 -9.11 1.27
N TYR A 76 5.81 -8.02 0.76
CA TYR A 76 5.88 -7.68 -0.66
C TYR A 76 7.32 -7.43 -1.12
N THR A 77 8.13 -6.77 -0.29
CA THR A 77 9.53 -6.48 -0.62
C THR A 77 10.38 -7.75 -0.66
N LEU A 78 10.20 -8.69 0.27
CA LEU A 78 10.98 -9.92 0.30
C LEU A 78 10.56 -10.89 -0.82
N ASN A 79 9.26 -10.98 -1.11
CA ASN A 79 8.72 -11.88 -2.15
C ASN A 79 9.13 -11.51 -3.58
N GLY A 80 9.62 -10.29 -3.81
CA GLY A 80 10.10 -9.85 -5.12
C GLY A 80 11.62 -9.94 -5.29
N LEU A 81 12.37 -10.36 -4.27
CA LEU A 81 13.80 -10.60 -4.38
C LEU A 81 14.09 -11.93 -5.10
N THR A 82 15.25 -11.99 -5.73
CA THR A 82 15.83 -13.17 -6.39
C THR A 82 16.54 -14.07 -5.37
N GLU A 83 16.79 -15.33 -5.76
CA GLU A 83 17.40 -16.37 -4.90
C GLU A 83 18.75 -15.97 -4.28
N GLU A 84 19.49 -15.06 -4.94
CA GLU A 84 20.74 -14.51 -4.42
C GLU A 84 20.58 -13.80 -3.05
N TYR A 85 19.34 -13.42 -2.69
CA TYR A 85 18.99 -12.79 -1.42
C TYR A 85 18.35 -13.75 -0.41
N ASP A 86 18.24 -15.05 -0.68
CA ASP A 86 17.54 -16.01 0.20
C ASP A 86 18.12 -16.05 1.61
N GLY A 87 19.45 -15.94 1.75
CA GLY A 87 20.12 -15.85 3.05
C GLY A 87 19.71 -14.59 3.83
N PHE A 88 19.56 -13.45 3.15
CA PHE A 88 19.06 -12.22 3.75
C PHE A 88 17.58 -12.36 4.14
N VAL A 89 16.74 -12.87 3.24
CA VAL A 89 15.31 -13.13 3.48
C VAL A 89 15.12 -14.00 4.72
N THR A 90 15.86 -15.11 4.81
CA THR A 90 15.84 -16.05 5.96
C THR A 90 16.28 -15.37 7.25
N SER A 91 17.34 -14.55 7.21
CA SER A 91 17.81 -13.78 8.37
C SER A 91 16.73 -12.82 8.89
N ILE A 92 15.99 -12.16 7.99
CA ILE A 92 14.89 -11.26 8.35
C ILE A 92 13.72 -12.02 8.96
N TYR A 93 13.31 -13.16 8.41
CA TYR A 93 12.25 -13.99 9.00
C TYR A 93 12.59 -14.51 10.40
N ASN A 94 13.87 -14.81 10.65
CA ASN A 94 14.33 -15.27 11.95
C ASN A 94 14.54 -14.15 12.98
N ARG A 95 14.48 -12.87 12.57
CA ARG A 95 14.55 -11.75 13.51
C ARG A 95 13.19 -11.55 14.19
N SER A 96 13.14 -11.81 15.49
CA SER A 96 11.94 -11.65 16.31
C SER A 96 11.53 -10.18 16.56
N ASN A 97 12.38 -9.20 16.22
CA ASN A 97 12.13 -7.79 16.52
C ASN A 97 12.20 -6.89 15.29
N LYS A 98 11.25 -5.96 15.20
CA LYS A 98 11.29 -4.80 14.30
C LYS A 98 12.61 -4.05 14.55
N PRO A 99 13.42 -3.75 13.51
CA PRO A 99 14.57 -2.88 13.68
C PRO A 99 14.05 -1.50 14.15
N SER A 100 14.44 -1.10 15.34
CA SER A 100 14.26 0.28 15.82
C SER A 100 15.25 1.16 15.07
N PHE A 101 14.73 2.08 14.25
CA PHE A 101 15.44 3.23 13.71
C PHE A 101 14.90 4.49 14.38
#